data_AF-A0A369Y1D7-F1
#
_entry.id   AF-A0A369Y1D7-F1
#
_cell.length_a   1.000
_cell.length_b   1.000
_cell.length_c   1.000
_cell.angle_alpha   90.00
_cell.angle_beta   90.00
_cell.angle_gamma   90.00
#
_symmetry.space_group_name_H-M   'P 1'
#
loop_
_entity.id
_entity.type
_entity.pdbx_description
1 polymer ?
#
loop_
_entity_poly.entity_id
_entity_poly.type
_entity_poly.pdbx_seq_one_letter_code
_entity_poly.pdbx_strand_id
1 'polypeptide(L)'
;MDLEYNRRETSFDTSTTAVLGWFLINGSKIEGISKECEEASEKAIDYLMKATQRNGVIDFSQGDTKDIGVYSMLFYVLPFTQSFAMRLVSYYLSSYKK
;
A
#
# COMPACT_ATOMS: atom_id res chain seq x y z
N MET A 1 1.84 13.47 36.66
CA MET A 1 1.04 14.06 35.57
C MET A 1 1.10 13.05 34.44
N ASP A 2 0.17 12.11 34.48
CA ASP A 2 0.08 11.02 33.53
C ASP A 2 -0.43 11.59 32.20
N LEU A 3 0.51 11.83 31.28
CA LEU A 3 0.16 12.02 29.88
C LEU A 3 -0.09 10.65 29.30
N GLU A 4 -1.33 10.20 29.40
CA GLU A 4 -1.85 9.04 28.68
C GLU A 4 -1.77 9.37 27.17
N TYR A 5 -0.60 9.07 26.57
CA TYR A 5 -0.40 9.17 25.14
C TYR A 5 -1.26 8.08 24.51
N ASN A 6 -2.37 8.50 23.92
CA ASN A 6 -3.31 7.66 23.20
C ASN A 6 -2.56 6.98 22.01
N ARG A 7 -1.89 5.85 22.28
CA ARG A 7 -1.17 5.06 21.27
C ARG A 7 -2.21 4.43 20.36
N ARG A 8 -2.47 5.05 19.21
CA ARG A 8 -3.07 4.33 18.08
C ARG A 8 -2.02 3.34 17.59
N GLU A 9 -2.04 2.11 18.11
CA GLU A 9 -0.92 1.17 17.99
C GLU A 9 -0.60 0.68 16.58
N THR A 10 -1.37 1.06 15.55
CA THR A 10 -1.06 0.72 14.16
C THR A 10 -1.62 1.78 13.21
N SER A 11 -0.75 2.48 12.49
CA SER A 11 -1.12 3.29 11.33
C SER A 11 -1.02 2.44 10.07
N PHE A 12 -1.93 2.63 9.11
CA PHE A 12 -1.92 1.89 7.85
C PHE A 12 -0.69 2.26 7.00
N ASP A 13 0.06 1.25 6.56
CA ASP A 13 1.28 1.42 5.78
C ASP A 13 1.02 1.32 4.27
N THR A 14 1.39 2.37 3.52
CA THR A 14 1.26 2.39 2.06
C THR A 14 2.31 1.54 1.37
N SER A 15 3.49 1.32 1.97
CA SER A 15 4.49 0.41 1.37
C SER A 15 3.99 -1.01 1.28
N THR A 16 3.52 -1.54 2.40
CA THR A 16 2.92 -2.88 2.47
C THR A 16 1.71 -2.97 1.54
N THR A 17 0.83 -1.97 1.55
CA THR A 17 -0.35 -1.97 0.69
C THR A 17 0.00 -1.97 -0.80
N ALA A 18 0.99 -1.18 -1.23
CA ALA A 18 1.44 -1.14 -2.62
C ALA A 18 2.06 -2.47 -3.07
N VAL A 19 2.88 -3.09 -2.23
CA VAL A 19 3.51 -4.39 -2.53
C VAL A 19 2.48 -5.51 -2.57
N LEU A 20 1.57 -5.59 -1.58
CA LEU A 20 0.53 -6.60 -1.55
C LEU A 20 -0.48 -6.43 -2.68
N GLY A 21 -0.86 -5.19 -3.00
CA GLY A 21 -1.71 -4.91 -4.16
C GLY A 21 -1.07 -5.40 -5.47
N TRP A 22 0.22 -5.13 -5.68
CA TRP A 22 0.98 -5.66 -6.81
C TRP A 22 1.07 -7.20 -6.82
N PHE A 23 1.26 -7.81 -5.66
CA PHE A 23 1.29 -9.27 -5.52
C PHE A 23 -0.06 -9.89 -5.91
N LEU A 24 -1.16 -9.35 -5.38
CA LEU A 24 -2.52 -9.86 -5.60
C LEU A 24 -2.96 -9.71 -7.05
N ILE A 25 -2.72 -8.56 -7.71
CA ILE A 25 -3.07 -8.40 -9.13
C ILE A 25 -2.27 -9.34 -10.06
N ASN A 26 -1.11 -9.85 -9.62
CA ASN A 26 -0.42 -10.90 -10.35
C ASN A 26 -1.01 -12.28 -10.04
N GLY A 27 -1.44 -12.49 -8.79
CA GLY A 27 -2.17 -13.69 -8.35
C GLY A 27 -3.53 -13.84 -9.03
N SER A 28 -4.16 -12.75 -9.49
CA SER A 28 -5.45 -12.80 -10.20
C SER A 28 -5.40 -13.57 -11.52
N LYS A 29 -4.19 -13.91 -12.02
CA LYS A 29 -3.99 -14.79 -13.18
C LYS A 29 -4.27 -16.26 -12.89
N ILE A 30 -4.38 -16.65 -11.62
CA ILE A 30 -4.57 -18.04 -11.19
C ILE A 30 -6.07 -18.34 -11.14
N GLU A 31 -6.48 -19.36 -11.89
CA GLU A 31 -7.86 -19.84 -11.88
C GLU A 31 -8.27 -20.31 -10.48
N GLY A 32 -9.47 -19.96 -10.04
CA GLY A 32 -10.00 -20.31 -8.72
C GLY A 32 -9.76 -19.27 -7.61
N ILE A 33 -8.82 -18.34 -7.79
CA ILE A 33 -8.60 -17.19 -6.87
C ILE A 33 -8.60 -15.84 -7.58
N SER A 34 -8.91 -15.85 -8.88
CA SER A 34 -8.76 -14.70 -9.78
C SER A 34 -9.54 -13.48 -9.28
N LYS A 35 -10.83 -13.68 -9.00
CA LYS A 35 -11.78 -12.63 -8.63
C LYS A 35 -11.43 -12.01 -7.28
N GLU A 36 -11.14 -12.83 -6.27
CA GLU A 36 -10.80 -12.37 -4.93
C GLU A 36 -9.50 -11.55 -4.94
N CYS A 37 -8.52 -11.98 -5.74
CA CYS A 37 -7.26 -11.26 -5.91
C CYS A 37 -7.45 -9.92 -6.63
N GLU A 38 -8.28 -9.88 -7.68
CA GLU A 38 -8.64 -8.66 -8.39
C GLU A 38 -9.36 -7.67 -7.46
N GLU A 39 -10.44 -8.08 -6.79
CA GLU A 39 -11.18 -7.24 -5.83
C GLU A 39 -10.29 -6.72 -4.69
N ALA A 40 -9.37 -7.55 -4.18
CA ALA A 40 -8.43 -7.13 -3.16
C ALA A 40 -7.40 -6.11 -3.68
N SER A 41 -6.95 -6.27 -4.92
CA SER A 41 -6.05 -5.31 -5.56
C SER A 41 -6.72 -3.97 -5.87
N GLU A 42 -8.01 -3.96 -6.22
CA GLU A 42 -8.81 -2.74 -6.37
C GLU A 42 -8.90 -1.97 -5.05
N LYS A 43 -9.17 -2.66 -3.95
CA LYS A 43 -9.19 -2.05 -2.61
C LYS A 43 -7.84 -1.45 -2.24
N ALA A 44 -6.74 -2.08 -2.64
CA ALA A 44 -5.40 -1.54 -2.45
C ALA A 44 -5.20 -0.25 -3.28
N ILE A 45 -5.63 -0.23 -4.55
CA ILE A 45 -5.58 0.96 -5.41
C ILE A 45 -6.40 2.10 -4.79
N ASP A 46 -7.64 1.84 -4.37
CA ASP A 46 -8.52 2.84 -3.75
C ASP A 46 -7.92 3.44 -2.48
N TYR A 47 -7.26 2.62 -1.67
CA TYR A 47 -6.55 3.10 -0.49
C TYR A 47 -5.35 3.96 -0.87
N LEU A 48 -4.51 3.51 -1.81
CA LEU A 48 -3.34 4.28 -2.27
C LEU A 48 -3.76 5.62 -2.86
N MET A 49 -4.86 5.68 -3.61
CA MET A 49 -5.42 6.93 -4.14
C MET A 49 -5.78 7.92 -3.02
N LYS A 50 -6.31 7.45 -1.89
CA LYS A 50 -6.62 8.29 -0.72
C LYS A 50 -5.35 8.77 0.01
N ALA A 51 -4.27 8.01 -0.07
CA ALA A 51 -2.97 8.33 0.52
C ALA A 51 -2.05 9.17 -0.41
N THR A 52 -2.48 9.41 -1.67
CA THR A 52 -1.76 10.26 -2.62
C THR A 52 -2.03 11.74 -2.33
N GLN A 53 -0.96 12.50 -2.11
CA GLN A 53 -1.01 13.94 -1.94
C GLN A 53 -1.35 14.66 -3.26
N ARG A 54 -1.73 15.95 -3.18
CA ARG A 54 -2.07 16.77 -4.37
C ARG A 54 -0.95 16.89 -5.41
N ASN A 55 0.30 16.72 -4.98
CA ASN A 55 1.47 16.72 -5.86
C ASN A 55 1.75 15.36 -6.53
N GLY A 56 0.89 14.36 -6.32
CA GLY A 56 1.00 13.02 -6.90
C GLY A 56 1.86 12.05 -6.10
N VAL A 57 2.39 12.45 -4.95
CA VAL A 57 3.25 11.61 -4.11
C VAL A 57 2.40 10.80 -3.12
N ILE A 58 2.63 9.50 -3.04
CA ILE A 58 2.04 8.64 -2.01
C ILE A 58 2.84 8.78 -0.72
N ASP A 59 2.15 9.14 0.36
CA ASP A 59 2.74 9.29 1.69
C ASP A 59 2.49 8.04 2.55
N PHE A 60 2.78 8.09 3.86
CA PHE A 60 2.48 7.02 4.81
C PHE A 60 3.23 5.71 4.58
N SER A 61 4.48 5.78 4.10
CA SER A 61 5.34 4.61 3.95
C SER A 61 6.31 4.49 5.11
N GLN A 62 6.25 3.38 5.85
CA GLN A 62 7.07 3.21 7.05
C GLN A 62 8.54 2.91 6.70
N GLY A 63 8.80 2.12 5.65
CA GLY A 63 10.16 1.80 5.21
C GLY A 63 10.95 1.00 6.23
N ASP A 64 10.53 -0.23 6.50
CA ASP A 64 11.19 -1.05 7.52
C ASP A 64 12.68 -1.30 7.23
N THR A 65 13.49 -1.02 8.25
CA THR A 65 14.87 -1.51 8.38
C THR A 65 14.98 -2.30 9.68
N LYS A 66 15.72 -3.42 9.64
CA LYS A 66 15.91 -4.43 10.70
C LYS A 66 15.89 -3.85 12.14
N ASP A 67 15.08 -4.48 13.01
CA ASP A 67 15.04 -4.39 14.47
C ASP A 67 14.58 -3.09 15.16
N ILE A 68 14.43 -1.95 14.47
CA ILE A 68 13.84 -0.72 15.08
C ILE A 68 12.40 -0.47 14.59
N GLY A 69 11.95 -1.21 13.57
CA GLY A 69 10.61 -1.09 12.95
C GLY A 69 9.43 -1.25 13.90
N VAL A 70 9.59 -1.98 15.02
CA VAL A 70 8.52 -2.17 16.02
C VAL A 70 8.27 -0.91 16.88
N TYR A 71 9.23 0.02 16.95
CA TYR A 71 9.13 1.27 17.73
C TYR A 71 9.10 2.53 16.87
N SER A 72 9.37 2.42 15.58
CA SER A 72 9.41 3.55 14.67
C SER A 72 8.05 3.76 14.01
N MET A 73 7.19 4.57 14.64
CA MET A 73 5.95 5.09 14.02
C MET A 73 6.22 6.19 12.97
N LEU A 74 7.40 6.18 12.36
CA LEU A 74 7.82 7.20 11.41
C LEU A 74 7.40 6.76 10.01
N PHE A 75 6.63 7.62 9.37
CA PHE A 75 6.19 7.43 8.00
C PHE A 75 6.77 8.51 7.12
N TYR A 76 7.20 8.12 5.93
CA TYR A 76 7.86 8.98 4.97
C TYR A 76 7.37 8.69 3.55
N VAL A 77 7.76 9.57 2.63
CA VAL A 77 7.68 9.31 1.20
C VAL A 77 8.87 8.45 0.80
N LEU A 78 8.61 7.25 0.28
CA LEU A 78 9.67 6.33 -0.15
C LEU A 78 9.53 5.97 -1.64
N PRO A 79 10.65 5.96 -2.41
CA PRO A 79 10.61 5.70 -3.86
C PRO A 79 10.05 4.34 -4.26
N PHE A 80 10.27 3.31 -3.44
CA PHE A 80 9.80 1.97 -3.77
C PHE A 80 8.27 1.88 -3.70
N THR A 81 7.63 2.53 -2.73
CA THR A 81 6.16 2.63 -2.63
C THR A 81 5.56 3.27 -3.87
N GLN A 82 6.15 4.36 -4.35
CA GLN A 82 5.72 5.01 -5.58
C GLN A 82 5.82 4.06 -6.78
N SER A 83 6.94 3.33 -6.86
CA SER A 83 7.23 2.43 -7.97
C SER A 83 6.27 1.24 -8.03
N PHE A 84 5.98 0.62 -6.88
CA PHE A 84 5.02 -0.49 -6.79
C PHE A 84 3.60 -0.03 -7.08
N ALA A 85 3.19 1.12 -6.55
CA ALA A 85 1.88 1.69 -6.85
C ALA A 85 1.72 1.97 -8.35
N MET A 86 2.74 2.54 -9.00
CA MET A 86 2.71 2.81 -10.44
C MET A 86 2.61 1.53 -11.27
N ARG A 87 3.35 0.47 -10.90
CA ARG A 87 3.25 -0.85 -11.55
C ARG A 87 1.87 -1.47 -11.40
N LEU A 88 1.32 -1.45 -10.18
CA LEU A 88 -0.02 -1.94 -9.86
C LEU A 88 -1.08 -1.25 -10.73
N VAL A 89 -1.13 0.08 -10.70
CA VAL A 89 -2.12 0.85 -11.47
C VAL A 89 -1.95 0.65 -12.97
N SER A 90 -0.71 0.69 -13.48
CA SER A 90 -0.43 0.50 -14.90
C SER A 90 -0.93 -0.86 -15.40
N TYR A 91 -0.70 -1.92 -14.64
CA TYR A 91 -1.15 -3.26 -14.98
C TYR A 91 -2.67 -3.37 -14.90
N TYR A 92 -3.27 -2.86 -13.83
CA TYR A 92 -4.72 -2.87 -13.61
C TYR A 92 -5.46 -2.17 -14.76
N LEU A 93 -5.02 -0.96 -15.15
CA LEU A 93 -5.61 -0.22 -16.26
C LEU A 93 -5.47 -0.96 -17.60
N SER A 94 -4.35 -1.64 -17.83
CA SER A 94 -4.10 -2.36 -19.08
C SER A 94 -4.93 -3.65 -19.19
N SER A 95 -5.29 -4.25 -18.06
CA SER A 95 -5.88 -5.60 -18.01
C SER A 95 -7.39 -5.59 -17.74
N TYR A 96 -7.89 -4.61 -16.98
CA TYR A 96 -9.26 -4.64 -16.43
C TYR A 96 -10.10 -3.42 -16.76
N LYS A 97 -9.48 -2.26 -17.03
CA LYS A 97 -10.21 -1.02 -17.35
C LYS A 97 -10.21 -0.77 -18.86
N LYS A 98 -11.08 -1.45 -19.59
CA LYS A 98 -11.45 -1.14 -20.99
C LYS A 98 -12.75 -0.36 -21.05
#